data_AF-A0A7V4Y1U6-F1
#
_entry.id   AF-A0A7V4Y1U6-F1
#
_cell.length_a   1.000
_cell.length_b   1.000
_cell.length_c   1.000
_cell.angle_alpha   90.00
_cell.angle_beta   90.00
_cell.angle_gamma   90.00
#
_symmetry.space_group_name_H-M   'P 1'
#
loop_
_entity.id
_entity.type
_entity.pdbx_description
1 polymer ?
#
loop_
_entity_poly.entity_id
_entity_poly.type
_entity_poly.pdbx_seq_one_letter_code
_entity_poly.pdbx_strand_id
1 'polypeptide(L)'
;MMRVPIQPSLLRWARERAGLEPKDLARRFPRLAAWERGEQCPTLRQIEKFAQAVHVPVGYLFLPDPPDEALPVPDLCTLVDLPMAQPSLELLDTLYLCQQRQDWFREYAQWHGLLQVPFVGTAKREDNPVRVAAAMRETLGFSICEQQQLPTWTDTLRQFADKAEKAGVLVMASSIVGNNPHRKLDVAEFRGFALVDVISSKQRCVFLISLV
;
A
#
# COMPACT_ATOMS: atom_id res chain seq x y z
N MET A 1 -25.78 -22.12 17.78
CA MET A 1 -24.87 -21.12 17.17
C MET A 1 -25.60 -20.46 16.02
N MET A 2 -25.63 -19.13 15.99
CA MET A 2 -26.26 -18.36 14.92
C MET A 2 -25.48 -18.55 13.62
N ARG A 3 -26.16 -19.05 12.58
CA ARG A 3 -25.64 -19.10 11.22
C ARG A 3 -25.96 -17.79 10.52
N VAL A 4 -25.04 -17.32 9.69
CA VAL A 4 -25.20 -16.04 9.01
C VAL A 4 -25.27 -16.28 7.51
N PRO A 5 -26.32 -15.81 6.82
CA PRO A 5 -26.39 -15.90 5.37
C PRO A 5 -25.33 -14.99 4.76
N ILE A 6 -24.54 -15.54 3.85
CA ILE A 6 -23.52 -14.82 3.08
C ILE A 6 -23.66 -15.25 1.64
N GLN A 7 -23.48 -14.29 0.73
CA GLN A 7 -23.54 -14.59 -0.68
C GLN A 7 -22.38 -15.50 -1.11
N PRO A 8 -22.64 -16.61 -1.82
CA PRO A 8 -21.58 -17.49 -2.28
C PRO A 8 -20.60 -16.84 -3.27
N SER A 9 -21.05 -15.79 -4.00
CA SER A 9 -20.20 -14.94 -4.85
C SER A 9 -19.08 -14.25 -4.04
N LEU A 10 -19.39 -13.71 -2.86
CA LEU A 10 -18.41 -13.03 -2.00
C LEU A 10 -17.37 -13.97 -1.41
N LEU A 11 -17.75 -15.21 -1.07
CA LEU A 11 -16.78 -16.21 -0.60
C LEU A 11 -15.80 -16.61 -1.70
N ARG A 12 -16.30 -16.81 -2.93
CA ARG A 12 -15.46 -17.10 -4.10
C ARG A 12 -14.54 -15.93 -4.43
N TRP A 13 -15.10 -14.73 -4.50
CA TRP A 13 -14.35 -13.50 -4.73
C TRP A 13 -13.22 -13.32 -3.70
N ALA A 14 -13.49 -13.46 -2.40
CA ALA A 14 -12.48 -13.26 -1.37
C ALA A 14 -11.34 -14.30 -1.46
N ARG A 15 -11.67 -15.55 -1.81
CA ARG A 15 -10.69 -16.61 -2.02
C ARG A 15 -9.84 -16.35 -3.27
N GLU A 16 -10.47 -16.03 -4.40
CA GLU A 16 -9.80 -15.74 -5.67
C GLU A 16 -8.91 -14.51 -5.57
N ARG A 17 -9.38 -13.48 -4.85
CA ARG A 17 -8.62 -12.28 -4.51
C ARG A 17 -7.36 -12.57 -3.70
N ALA A 18 -7.42 -13.54 -2.80
CA ALA A 18 -6.25 -13.98 -2.04
C ALA A 18 -5.30 -14.88 -2.86
N GLY A 19 -5.60 -15.15 -4.14
CA GLY A 19 -4.82 -16.05 -4.99
C GLY A 19 -4.87 -17.51 -4.54
N LEU A 20 -5.89 -17.90 -3.75
CA LEU A 20 -5.99 -19.23 -3.16
C LEU A 20 -6.91 -20.13 -3.97
N GLU A 21 -6.50 -21.38 -4.17
CA GLU A 21 -7.36 -22.41 -4.72
C GLU A 21 -8.22 -23.05 -3.62
N PRO A 22 -9.38 -23.65 -3.96
CA PRO A 22 -10.22 -24.33 -2.97
C PRO A 22 -9.48 -25.38 -2.13
N LYS A 23 -8.47 -26.04 -2.73
CA LYS A 23 -7.64 -27.05 -2.08
C LYS A 23 -6.77 -26.48 -0.95
N ASP A 24 -6.33 -25.22 -1.07
CA ASP A 24 -5.45 -24.56 -0.09
C ASP A 24 -6.20 -24.30 1.22
N LEU A 25 -7.52 -24.06 1.11
CA LEU A 25 -8.40 -23.80 2.25
C LEU A 25 -9.14 -25.04 2.74
N ALA A 26 -9.17 -26.14 1.97
CA ALA A 26 -9.98 -27.32 2.27
C ALA A 26 -9.71 -27.94 3.64
N ARG A 27 -8.45 -27.97 4.09
CA ARG A 27 -8.10 -28.51 5.42
C ARG A 27 -8.60 -27.62 6.57
N ARG A 28 -8.52 -26.30 6.40
CA ARG A 28 -8.89 -25.31 7.44
C ARG A 28 -10.40 -25.01 7.44
N PHE A 29 -11.03 -25.09 6.28
CA PHE A 29 -12.45 -24.85 6.04
C PHE A 29 -13.08 -25.98 5.22
N PRO A 30 -13.29 -27.19 5.78
CA PRO A 30 -13.80 -28.35 5.04
C PRO A 30 -15.18 -28.14 4.42
N ARG A 31 -15.95 -27.17 4.92
CA ARG A 31 -17.29 -26.83 4.45
C ARG A 31 -17.31 -25.67 3.45
N LEU A 32 -16.15 -25.09 3.10
CA LEU A 32 -16.08 -23.93 2.20
C LEU A 32 -16.79 -24.19 0.87
N ALA A 33 -16.57 -25.35 0.26
CA ALA A 33 -17.22 -25.70 -1.00
C ALA A 33 -18.75 -25.75 -0.90
N ALA A 34 -19.29 -26.17 0.25
CA ALA A 34 -20.74 -26.15 0.49
C ALA A 34 -21.27 -24.71 0.72
N TRP A 35 -20.44 -23.83 1.30
CA TRP A 35 -20.77 -22.41 1.45
C TRP A 35 -20.76 -21.69 0.10
N GLU A 36 -19.76 -21.95 -0.75
CA GLU A 36 -19.63 -21.38 -2.10
C GLU A 36 -20.71 -21.88 -3.09
N ARG A 37 -21.39 -23.00 -2.77
CA ARG A 37 -22.58 -23.47 -3.50
C ARG A 37 -23.91 -23.02 -2.88
N GLY A 38 -23.88 -22.35 -1.72
CA GLY A 38 -25.09 -21.95 -1.00
C GLY A 38 -25.83 -23.09 -0.30
N GLU A 39 -25.25 -24.29 -0.22
CA GLU A 39 -25.86 -25.47 0.42
C GLU A 39 -25.89 -25.37 1.94
N GLN A 40 -24.95 -24.62 2.52
CA GLN A 40 -24.87 -24.41 3.96
C GLN A 40 -24.45 -22.98 4.30
N CYS A 41 -25.04 -22.43 5.35
CA CYS A 41 -24.58 -21.17 5.93
C CYS A 41 -23.49 -21.42 6.99
N PRO A 42 -22.36 -20.69 6.96
CA PRO A 42 -21.37 -20.69 8.02
C PRO A 42 -21.89 -19.98 9.28
N THR A 43 -21.17 -20.16 10.39
CA THR A 43 -21.36 -19.34 11.60
C THR A 43 -20.52 -18.07 11.53
N LEU A 44 -20.86 -17.04 12.30
CA LEU A 44 -20.09 -15.79 12.35
C LEU A 44 -18.61 -16.04 12.65
N ARG A 45 -18.31 -16.91 13.64
CA ARG A 45 -16.93 -17.30 13.98
C ARG A 45 -16.18 -17.99 12.83
N GLN A 46 -16.88 -18.76 12.01
CA GLN A 46 -16.26 -19.40 10.84
C GLN A 46 -15.91 -18.37 9.77
N ILE A 47 -16.77 -17.36 9.62
CA ILE A 47 -16.57 -16.26 8.68
C ILE A 47 -15.47 -15.32 9.13
N GLU A 48 -15.40 -14.96 10.40
CA GLU A 48 -14.27 -14.19 10.95
C GLU A 48 -12.94 -14.91 10.69
N LYS A 49 -12.89 -16.23 10.92
CA LYS A 49 -11.70 -17.04 10.63
C LYS A 49 -11.38 -17.12 9.14
N PHE A 50 -12.40 -17.21 8.29
CA PHE A 50 -12.23 -17.24 6.84
C PHE A 50 -11.69 -15.90 6.33
N ALA A 51 -12.32 -14.79 6.73
CA ALA A 51 -11.89 -13.43 6.44
C ALA A 51 -10.42 -13.19 6.83
N GLN A 52 -10.01 -13.63 8.03
CA GLN A 52 -8.61 -13.58 8.47
C GLN A 52 -7.67 -14.43 7.62
N ALA A 53 -8.13 -15.58 7.11
CA ALA A 53 -7.30 -16.48 6.31
C ALA A 53 -7.12 -15.99 4.87
N VAL A 54 -8.08 -15.24 4.34
CA VAL A 54 -8.03 -14.63 3.00
C VAL A 54 -7.67 -13.14 3.03
N HIS A 55 -7.31 -12.60 4.20
CA HIS A 55 -6.93 -11.20 4.42
C HIS A 55 -7.94 -10.16 3.93
N VAL A 56 -9.23 -10.48 3.97
CA VAL A 56 -10.31 -9.55 3.60
C VAL A 56 -11.01 -9.02 4.85
N PRO A 57 -11.34 -7.72 4.93
CA PRO A 57 -12.17 -7.19 6.00
C PRO A 57 -13.49 -7.97 6.12
N VAL A 58 -13.81 -8.46 7.32
CA VAL A 58 -14.99 -9.31 7.52
C VAL A 58 -16.30 -8.65 7.04
N GLY A 59 -16.37 -7.31 7.13
CA GLY A 59 -17.50 -6.52 6.64
C GLY A 59 -17.76 -6.66 5.14
N TYR A 60 -16.72 -6.91 4.33
CA TYR A 60 -16.88 -7.08 2.89
C TYR A 60 -17.67 -8.34 2.53
N LEU A 61 -17.58 -9.38 3.36
CA LEU A 61 -18.35 -10.62 3.17
C LEU A 61 -19.86 -10.45 3.45
N PHE A 62 -20.27 -9.29 3.95
CA PHE A 62 -21.66 -8.93 4.19
C PHE A 62 -22.20 -7.87 3.21
N LEU A 63 -21.42 -7.51 2.18
CA LEU A 63 -21.87 -6.63 1.12
C LEU A 63 -22.88 -7.32 0.19
N PRO A 64 -23.68 -6.56 -0.58
CA PRO A 64 -24.58 -7.14 -1.58
C PRO A 64 -23.84 -7.71 -2.80
N ASP A 65 -22.64 -7.22 -3.10
CA ASP A 65 -21.80 -7.66 -4.21
C ASP A 65 -20.32 -7.41 -3.87
N PRO A 66 -19.37 -8.09 -4.53
CA PRO A 66 -17.94 -7.79 -4.40
C PRO A 66 -17.64 -6.31 -4.67
N PRO A 67 -16.92 -5.62 -3.78
CA PRO A 67 -16.54 -4.23 -3.99
C PRO A 67 -15.53 -4.11 -5.14
N ASP A 68 -15.65 -3.04 -5.92
CA ASP A 68 -14.60 -2.60 -6.84
C ASP A 68 -13.63 -1.70 -6.08
N GLU A 69 -12.40 -2.16 -5.93
CA GLU A 69 -11.36 -1.44 -5.19
C GLU A 69 -10.37 -0.83 -6.17
N ALA A 70 -10.62 0.43 -6.50
CA ALA A 70 -9.68 1.23 -7.26
C ALA A 70 -8.40 1.46 -6.44
N LEU A 71 -7.26 1.48 -7.12
CA LEU A 71 -5.99 1.88 -6.54
C LEU A 71 -6.07 3.32 -6.03
N PRO A 72 -5.84 3.57 -4.74
CA PRO A 72 -5.96 4.91 -4.17
C PRO A 72 -4.77 5.82 -4.49
N VAL A 73 -3.83 5.38 -5.35
CA VAL A 73 -2.60 6.11 -5.68
C VAL A 73 -2.34 6.14 -7.19
N PRO A 74 -2.06 7.33 -7.77
CA PRO A 74 -1.75 7.46 -9.19
C PRO A 74 -0.27 7.13 -9.50
N ASP A 75 0.64 7.35 -8.56
CA ASP A 75 2.10 7.23 -8.76
C ASP A 75 2.64 5.96 -8.08
N LEU A 76 2.43 4.80 -8.71
CA LEU A 76 3.00 3.51 -8.33
C LEU A 76 4.23 3.20 -9.19
N CYS A 77 5.38 2.98 -8.55
CA CYS A 77 6.59 2.52 -9.23
C CYS A 77 6.53 1.00 -9.38
N THR A 78 6.30 0.49 -10.58
CA THR A 78 6.26 -0.95 -10.89
C THR A 78 7.44 -1.36 -11.78
N LEU A 79 7.74 -2.66 -11.87
CA LEU A 79 8.78 -3.17 -12.78
C LEU A 79 8.37 -3.13 -14.25
N VAL A 80 7.08 -3.10 -14.54
CA VAL A 80 6.52 -3.19 -15.88
C VAL A 80 5.34 -2.23 -15.97
N ASP A 81 5.26 -1.47 -17.08
CA ASP A 81 4.09 -0.67 -17.48
C ASP A 81 2.92 -1.56 -17.93
N LEU A 82 2.72 -2.71 -17.27
CA LEU A 82 1.55 -3.56 -17.50
C LEU A 82 0.37 -2.97 -16.72
N PRO A 83 -0.84 -2.93 -17.32
CA PRO A 83 -2.04 -2.62 -16.56
C PRO A 83 -2.18 -3.66 -15.44
N MET A 84 -2.05 -3.22 -14.19
CA MET A 84 -2.14 -4.11 -13.04
C MET A 84 -3.54 -4.71 -12.98
N ALA A 85 -3.62 -6.03 -13.06
CA ALA A 85 -4.85 -6.79 -12.92
C ALA A 85 -5.24 -6.84 -11.43
N GLN A 86 -5.87 -5.77 -10.93
CA GLN A 86 -6.30 -5.56 -9.54
C GLN A 86 -5.14 -5.55 -8.51
N PRO A 87 -5.13 -4.60 -7.55
CA PRO A 87 -4.10 -4.57 -6.52
C PRO A 87 -4.25 -5.71 -5.51
N SER A 88 -3.12 -6.23 -5.05
CA SER A 88 -3.07 -7.20 -3.95
C SER A 88 -3.59 -6.60 -2.65
N LEU A 89 -4.04 -7.47 -1.75
CA LEU A 89 -4.45 -7.08 -0.40
C LEU A 89 -3.26 -6.54 0.41
N GLU A 90 -2.08 -7.09 0.18
CA GLU A 90 -0.81 -6.65 0.77
C GLU A 90 -0.50 -5.19 0.39
N LEU A 91 -0.62 -4.84 -0.88
CA LEU A 91 -0.43 -3.48 -1.39
C LEU A 91 -1.48 -2.53 -0.79
N LEU A 92 -2.76 -2.89 -0.83
CA LEU A 92 -3.83 -2.04 -0.31
C LEU A 92 -3.73 -1.80 1.19
N ASP A 93 -3.49 -2.84 1.98
CA ASP A 93 -3.29 -2.70 3.43
C ASP A 93 -2.11 -1.77 3.73
N THR A 94 -1.04 -1.87 2.94
CA THR A 94 0.13 -0.99 3.06
C THR A 94 -0.22 0.44 2.69
N LEU A 95 -0.99 0.66 1.63
CA LEU A 95 -1.48 1.98 1.21
C LEU A 95 -2.34 2.62 2.29
N TYR A 96 -3.32 1.89 2.84
CA TYR A 96 -4.19 2.39 3.91
C TYR A 96 -3.41 2.70 5.19
N LEU A 97 -2.45 1.84 5.56
CA LEU A 97 -1.58 2.11 6.70
C LEU A 97 -0.75 3.39 6.48
N CYS A 98 -0.25 3.60 5.27
CA CYS A 98 0.51 4.79 4.92
C CYS A 98 -0.36 6.05 4.92
N GLN A 99 -1.61 5.97 4.44
CA GLN A 99 -2.58 7.08 4.53
C GLN A 99 -2.89 7.44 5.98
N GLN A 100 -3.17 6.44 6.83
CA GLN A 100 -3.42 6.69 8.25
C GLN A 100 -2.23 7.37 8.94
N ARG A 101 -0.99 6.95 8.61
CA ARG A 101 0.23 7.59 9.12
C ARG A 101 0.43 9.01 8.58
N GLN A 102 0.07 9.25 7.31
CA GLN A 102 0.10 10.58 6.71
C GLN A 102 -0.88 11.52 7.43
N ASP A 103 -2.10 11.07 7.71
CA ASP A 103 -3.10 11.87 8.42
C ASP A 103 -2.65 12.19 9.85
N TRP A 104 -2.12 11.20 10.57
CA TRP A 104 -1.54 11.44 11.90
C TRP A 104 -0.37 12.44 11.84
N PHE A 105 0.54 12.29 10.87
CA PHE A 105 1.69 13.20 10.74
C PHE A 105 1.26 14.61 10.35
N ARG A 106 0.20 14.74 9.54
CA ARG A 106 -0.41 16.03 9.20
C ARG A 106 -0.89 16.75 10.46
N GLU A 107 -1.66 16.07 11.31
CA GLU A 107 -2.14 16.62 12.58
C GLU A 107 -0.97 17.03 13.48
N TYR A 108 0.04 16.17 13.60
CA TYR A 108 1.27 16.45 14.34
C TYR A 108 1.98 17.71 13.80
N ALA A 109 2.18 17.79 12.48
CA ALA A 109 2.83 18.93 11.84
C ALA A 109 2.05 20.24 12.05
N GLN A 110 0.71 20.18 12.04
CA GLN A 110 -0.14 21.34 12.33
C GLN A 110 -0.02 21.80 13.78
N TRP A 111 -0.08 20.89 14.74
CA TRP A 111 0.06 21.22 16.16
C TRP A 111 1.43 21.76 16.53
N HIS A 112 2.48 21.26 15.89
CA HIS A 112 3.86 21.70 16.13
C HIS A 112 4.33 22.84 15.21
N GLY A 113 3.48 23.33 14.31
CA GLY A 113 3.80 24.44 13.41
C GLY A 113 4.95 24.15 12.44
N LEU A 114 5.10 22.91 12.00
CA LEU A 114 6.13 22.53 11.04
C LEU A 114 5.92 23.25 9.69
N LEU A 115 7.03 23.64 9.06
CA LEU A 115 7.03 24.35 7.80
C LEU A 115 6.68 23.42 6.62
N GLN A 116 6.15 24.04 5.57
CA GLN A 116 5.86 23.36 4.31
C GLN A 116 7.12 22.89 3.62
N VAL A 117 7.00 21.78 2.89
CA VAL A 117 8.02 21.33 1.95
C VAL A 117 7.92 22.20 0.68
N PRO A 118 8.88 23.11 0.44
CA PRO A 118 8.71 24.19 -0.53
C PRO A 118 8.76 23.72 -1.99
N PHE A 119 9.35 22.57 -2.25
CA PHE A 119 9.56 22.07 -3.62
C PHE A 119 8.40 21.21 -4.13
N VAL A 120 7.49 20.74 -3.27
CA VAL A 120 6.39 19.87 -3.71
C VAL A 120 5.40 20.67 -4.54
N GLY A 121 4.99 20.12 -5.69
CA GLY A 121 4.04 20.75 -6.60
C GLY A 121 4.56 22.04 -7.26
N THR A 122 5.87 22.17 -7.39
CA THR A 122 6.53 23.27 -8.14
C THR A 122 6.69 22.95 -9.63
N ALA A 123 6.82 21.68 -9.98
CA ALA A 123 6.92 21.20 -11.36
C ALA A 123 5.56 20.84 -11.95
N LYS A 124 5.44 21.02 -13.27
CA LYS A 124 4.28 20.66 -14.09
C LYS A 124 4.64 19.53 -15.06
N ARG A 125 3.63 18.89 -15.65
CA ARG A 125 3.82 17.79 -16.61
C ARG A 125 4.54 18.25 -17.89
N GLU A 126 4.43 19.53 -18.23
CA GLU A 126 5.04 20.13 -19.41
C GLU A 126 6.51 20.56 -19.19
N ASP A 127 6.98 20.55 -17.94
CA ASP A 127 8.34 20.94 -17.62
C ASP A 127 9.36 19.91 -18.12
N ASN A 128 10.57 20.38 -18.47
CA ASN A 128 11.62 19.49 -18.95
C ASN A 128 12.07 18.53 -17.82
N PRO A 129 11.95 17.21 -18.01
CA PRO A 129 12.22 16.24 -16.94
C PRO A 129 13.68 16.26 -16.46
N VAL A 130 14.64 16.55 -17.34
CA VAL A 130 16.07 16.63 -16.98
C VAL A 130 16.32 17.82 -16.05
N ARG A 131 15.67 18.97 -16.29
CA ARG A 131 15.78 20.16 -15.45
C ARG A 131 15.13 19.96 -14.10
N VAL A 132 13.92 19.38 -14.08
CA VAL A 132 13.22 19.05 -12.83
C VAL A 132 14.04 18.07 -11.99
N ALA A 133 14.58 17.01 -12.59
CA ALA A 133 15.44 16.06 -11.90
C ALA A 133 16.71 16.72 -11.33
N ALA A 134 17.31 17.68 -12.04
CA ALA A 134 18.46 18.43 -11.53
C ALA A 134 18.11 19.29 -10.31
N ALA A 135 16.99 20.03 -10.37
CA ALA A 135 16.51 20.83 -9.24
C ALA A 135 16.14 19.97 -8.02
N MET A 136 15.55 18.79 -8.24
CA MET A 136 15.25 17.84 -7.16
C MET A 136 16.51 17.26 -6.54
N ARG A 137 17.55 16.96 -7.34
CA ARG A 137 18.85 16.53 -6.79
C ARG A 137 19.48 17.60 -5.91
N GLU A 138 19.45 18.87 -6.33
CA GLU A 138 19.96 19.98 -5.54
C GLU A 138 19.16 20.15 -4.23
N THR A 139 17.84 20.10 -4.31
CA THR A 139 16.95 20.24 -3.15
C THR A 139 17.16 19.13 -2.12
N LEU A 140 17.33 17.89 -2.57
CA LEU A 140 17.61 16.74 -1.71
C LEU A 140 19.08 16.67 -1.27
N GLY A 141 19.95 17.55 -1.79
CA GLY A 141 21.40 17.43 -1.59
C GLY A 141 21.95 16.09 -2.10
N PHE A 142 21.35 15.53 -3.15
CA PHE A 142 21.70 14.22 -3.68
C PHE A 142 22.77 14.32 -4.78
N SER A 143 24.00 13.88 -4.47
CA SER A 143 25.14 13.86 -5.39
C SER A 143 25.40 12.46 -5.94
N ILE A 144 25.61 12.36 -7.25
CA ILE A 144 25.98 11.10 -7.93
C ILE A 144 27.36 10.62 -7.46
N CYS A 145 28.27 11.55 -7.16
CA CYS A 145 29.62 11.20 -6.69
C CYS A 145 29.61 10.57 -5.30
N GLU A 146 28.70 10.99 -4.41
CA GLU A 146 28.56 10.43 -3.06
C GLU A 146 27.96 9.02 -3.12
N GLN A 147 27.06 8.75 -4.07
CA GLN A 147 26.47 7.43 -4.29
C GLN A 147 27.52 6.39 -4.71
N GLN A 148 28.45 6.74 -5.59
CA GLN A 148 29.49 5.82 -6.07
C GLN A 148 30.49 5.41 -4.98
N GLN A 149 30.52 6.12 -3.85
CA GLN A 149 31.38 5.81 -2.72
C GLN A 149 30.73 4.86 -1.71
N LEU A 150 29.43 4.59 -1.84
CA LEU A 150 28.73 3.71 -0.92
C LEU A 150 28.91 2.24 -1.34
N PRO A 151 29.21 1.34 -0.38
CA PRO A 151 29.59 -0.04 -0.69
C PRO A 151 28.40 -0.90 -1.11
N THR A 152 27.18 -0.52 -0.72
CA THR A 152 25.97 -1.31 -1.01
C THR A 152 24.80 -0.44 -1.47
N TRP A 153 23.88 -1.08 -2.20
CA TRP A 153 22.63 -0.44 -2.62
C TRP A 153 21.76 -0.05 -1.41
N THR A 154 21.72 -0.86 -0.36
CA THR A 154 20.94 -0.55 0.84
C THR A 154 21.47 0.68 1.57
N ASP A 155 22.79 0.89 1.61
CA ASP A 155 23.37 2.12 2.17
C ASP A 155 23.03 3.35 1.34
N THR A 156 22.97 3.20 0.02
CA THR A 156 22.52 4.27 -0.87
C THR A 156 21.05 4.64 -0.61
N LEU A 157 20.19 3.64 -0.46
CA LEU A 157 18.78 3.87 -0.18
C LEU A 157 18.58 4.56 1.17
N ARG A 158 19.30 4.14 2.22
CA ARG A 158 19.28 4.79 3.54
C ARG A 158 19.73 6.25 3.46
N GLN A 159 20.84 6.51 2.77
CA GLN A 159 21.32 7.88 2.59
C GLN A 159 20.28 8.74 1.83
N PHE A 160 19.63 8.18 0.81
CA PHE A 160 18.57 8.87 0.09
C PHE A 160 17.37 9.17 1.01
N ALA A 161 16.95 8.21 1.82
CA ALA A 161 15.88 8.38 2.80
C ALA A 161 16.23 9.50 3.80
N ASP A 162 17.42 9.47 4.41
CA ASP A 162 17.86 10.50 5.36
C ASP A 162 17.88 11.90 4.74
N LYS A 163 18.29 12.01 3.47
CA LYS A 163 18.31 13.27 2.73
C LYS A 163 16.91 13.79 2.43
N ALA A 164 16.00 12.89 2.05
CA ALA A 164 14.59 13.23 1.85
C ALA A 164 13.94 13.69 3.17
N GLU A 165 14.19 12.99 4.27
CA GLU A 165 13.69 13.37 5.61
C GLU A 165 14.19 14.74 6.05
N LYS A 166 15.49 15.04 5.83
CA LYS A 166 16.05 16.38 6.07
C LYS A 166 15.40 17.46 5.21
N ALA A 167 14.91 17.12 4.03
CA ALA A 167 14.17 18.03 3.15
C ALA A 167 12.68 18.15 3.53
N GLY A 168 12.22 17.46 4.59
CA GLY A 168 10.85 17.51 5.10
C GLY A 168 9.90 16.46 4.50
N VAL A 169 10.42 15.50 3.73
CA VAL A 169 9.67 14.36 3.19
C VAL A 169 9.60 13.28 4.26
N LEU A 170 8.42 12.80 4.62
CA LEU A 170 8.35 11.65 5.52
C LEU A 170 8.61 10.38 4.69
N VAL A 171 9.53 9.52 5.15
CA VAL A 171 9.90 8.30 4.45
C VAL A 171 9.42 7.10 5.25
N MET A 172 8.84 6.12 4.56
CA MET A 172 8.41 4.86 5.14
C MET A 172 9.02 3.72 4.33
N ALA A 173 9.67 2.77 4.99
CA ALA A 173 10.23 1.59 4.36
C ALA A 173 9.84 0.34 5.16
N SER A 174 9.29 -0.65 4.47
CA SER A 174 8.96 -1.97 5.04
C SER A 174 8.97 -2.99 3.92
N SER A 175 9.41 -4.22 4.17
CA SER A 175 9.28 -5.35 3.23
C SER A 175 8.08 -6.26 3.56
N ILE A 176 7.33 -5.90 4.60
CA ILE A 176 6.20 -6.67 5.14
C ILE A 176 4.99 -5.78 5.41
N VAL A 177 3.80 -6.37 5.38
CA VAL A 177 2.55 -5.66 5.68
C VAL A 177 2.42 -5.43 7.18
N GLY A 178 2.38 -4.15 7.58
CA GLY A 178 2.31 -3.76 9.00
C GLY A 178 3.48 -4.36 9.80
N ASN A 179 3.16 -5.18 10.80
CA ASN A 179 4.13 -5.88 11.64
C ASN A 179 4.11 -7.41 11.45
N ASN A 180 3.58 -7.91 10.32
CA ASN A 180 3.42 -9.34 10.10
C ASN A 180 4.53 -9.91 9.17
N PRO A 181 5.55 -10.61 9.70
CA PRO A 181 6.67 -11.11 8.90
C PRO A 181 6.28 -12.20 7.89
N HIS A 182 5.08 -12.77 8.03
CA HIS A 182 4.55 -13.78 7.10
C HIS A 182 3.82 -13.16 5.89
N ARG A 183 3.46 -11.87 5.94
CA ARG A 183 2.86 -11.14 4.83
C ARG A 183 3.91 -10.26 4.17
N LYS A 184 4.61 -10.81 3.18
CA LYS A 184 5.65 -10.10 2.43
C LYS A 184 5.02 -9.26 1.31
N LEU A 185 5.67 -8.14 1.01
CA LEU A 185 5.33 -7.32 -0.14
C LEU A 185 6.01 -7.87 -1.40
N ASP A 186 5.30 -7.83 -2.52
CA ASP A 186 5.83 -8.30 -3.80
C ASP A 186 6.49 -7.15 -4.57
N VAL A 187 7.81 -7.26 -4.75
CA VAL A 187 8.63 -6.29 -5.48
C VAL A 187 8.31 -6.29 -6.99
N ALA A 188 7.70 -7.35 -7.50
CA ALA A 188 7.19 -7.40 -8.87
C ALA A 188 5.91 -6.58 -9.03
N GLU A 189 5.07 -6.52 -8.00
CA GLU A 189 3.83 -5.75 -7.98
C GLU A 189 4.13 -4.26 -7.83
N PHE A 190 4.90 -3.88 -6.80
CA PHE A 190 5.30 -2.49 -6.60
C PHE A 190 6.66 -2.40 -5.93
N ARG A 191 7.40 -1.35 -6.25
CA ARG A 191 8.68 -0.99 -5.62
C ARG A 191 8.57 0.24 -4.75
N GLY A 192 7.47 0.96 -4.90
CA GLY A 192 7.30 2.22 -4.24
C GLY A 192 6.08 2.96 -4.70
N PHE A 193 5.69 3.94 -3.90
CA PHE A 193 4.66 4.90 -4.28
C PHE A 193 4.89 6.22 -3.56
N ALA A 194 4.29 7.26 -4.13
CA ALA A 194 4.24 8.57 -3.52
C ALA A 194 2.81 8.98 -3.16
N LEU A 195 2.65 9.42 -1.91
CA LEU A 195 1.43 10.06 -1.43
C LEU A 195 1.69 11.56 -1.37
N VAL A 196 0.77 12.34 -1.95
CA VAL A 196 0.78 13.80 -1.85
C VAL A 196 -0.52 14.23 -1.21
N ASP A 197 -0.41 14.98 -0.14
CA ASP A 197 -1.56 15.62 0.50
C ASP A 197 -1.87 16.95 -0.18
N VAL A 198 -3.12 17.11 -0.64
CA VAL A 198 -3.58 18.29 -1.40
C VAL A 198 -4.54 19.16 -0.57
N ILE A 199 -4.98 18.67 0.60
CA ILE A 199 -6.07 19.31 1.36
C ILE A 199 -5.52 20.30 2.39
N SER A 200 -5.02 21.41 1.86
CA SER A 200 -5.06 22.77 2.40
C SER A 200 -3.98 23.53 1.63
N SER A 201 -4.23 24.80 1.32
CA SER A 201 -3.31 25.71 0.60
C SER A 201 -1.94 25.92 1.28
N LYS A 202 -1.61 25.09 2.27
CA LYS A 202 -0.47 25.23 3.17
C LYS A 202 0.23 23.94 3.59
N GLN A 203 -0.01 22.75 3.05
CA GLN A 203 0.81 21.57 3.43
C GLN A 203 0.92 20.57 2.29
N ARG A 204 2.16 20.23 1.90
CA ARG A 204 2.48 19.23 0.88
C ARG A 204 3.57 18.31 1.43
N CYS A 205 3.22 17.18 2.02
CA CYS A 205 4.18 16.15 2.42
C CYS A 205 4.21 15.06 1.34
N VAL A 206 5.32 14.96 0.62
CA VAL A 206 5.62 13.85 -0.30
C VAL A 206 6.15 12.69 0.53
N PHE A 207 5.85 11.47 0.11
CA PHE A 207 6.46 10.24 0.60
C PHE A 207 7.06 9.50 -0.58
N LEU A 208 8.15 8.78 -0.36
CA LEU A 208 8.64 7.74 -1.27
C LEU A 208 8.77 6.48 -0.43
N ILE A 209 7.93 5.48 -0.68
CA ILE A 209 8.26 4.12 -0.24
C ILE A 209 9.23 3.56 -1.27
N SER A 210 10.39 3.10 -0.84
CA SER A 210 11.22 2.21 -1.66
C SER A 210 11.24 0.88 -0.94
N LEU A 211 10.62 -0.12 -1.55
CA LEU A 211 10.84 -1.51 -1.21
C LEU A 211 12.25 -1.90 -1.62
N VAL A 212 12.92 -2.61 -0.72
CA VAL A 212 14.18 -3.32 -0.98
C VAL A 212 13.90 -4.49 -1.91
#